data_AF-A0A520MJC6-F1
#
_entry.id   AF-A0A520MJC6-F1
#
_cell.length_a   1.000
_cell.length_b   1.000
_cell.length_c   1.000
_cell.angle_alpha   90.00
_cell.angle_beta   90.00
_cell.angle_gamma   90.00
#
_symmetry.space_group_name_H-M   'P 1'
#
loop_
_entity.id
_entity.type
_entity.pdbx_description
1 polymer ?
#
loop_
_entity_poly.entity_id
_entity_poly.type
_entity_poly.pdbx_seq_one_letter_code
_entity_poly.pdbx_strand_id
1 'polypeptide(L)' 'LENIIKFVDQLDSVDTDGINVLTNPLEKTAKTRDDKVTAKNRKDTFLERAPESNEDYFLVPRVVE' A
#
# COMPACT_ATOMS: atom_id res chain seq x y z
N LEU A 1 19.05 10.96 -8.79
CA LEU A 1 17.65 11.45 -8.78
C LEU A 1 17.40 12.45 -9.91
N GLU A 2 18.23 13.50 -10.03
CA GLU A 2 18.09 14.53 -11.08
C GLU A 2 18.00 13.99 -12.51
N ASN A 3 18.76 12.94 -12.85
CA ASN A 3 18.69 12.34 -14.19
C ASN A 3 17.35 11.66 -14.50
N ILE A 4 16.67 11.11 -13.48
CA ILE A 4 15.36 10.46 -13.66
C ILE A 4 14.29 11.52 -13.88
N ILE A 5 14.36 12.64 -13.14
CA ILE A 5 13.43 13.77 -13.30
C ILE A 5 13.55 14.33 -14.73
N LYS A 6 14.78 14.64 -15.18
CA LYS A 6 15.04 15.12 -16.55
C LYS A 6 14.54 14.19 -17.66
N PHE A 7 14.49 12.89 -17.41
CA PHE A 7 13.97 11.91 -18.37
C PHE A 7 12.43 11.95 -18.44
N VAL A 8 11.75 12.12 -17.30
CA VAL A 8 10.28 12.21 -17.23
C VAL A 8 9.77 13.52 -17.84
N ASP A 9 10.51 14.62 -17.71
CA ASP A 9 10.16 15.93 -18.29
C ASP A 9 9.92 15.89 -19.83
N GLN A 10 10.41 14.86 -20.52
CA GLN A 10 10.15 14.65 -21.95
C GLN A 10 8.66 14.43 -22.26
N LEU A 11 7.89 13.92 -21.29
CA LEU A 11 6.46 13.64 -21.44
C LEU A 11 5.61 14.91 -21.49
N ASP A 12 6.09 16.05 -20.96
CA ASP A 12 5.38 17.33 -20.96
C ASP A 12 5.19 17.91 -22.38
N SER A 13 5.92 17.38 -23.36
CA SER A 13 5.78 17.75 -24.78
C SER A 13 4.47 17.29 -25.43
N VAL A 14 3.74 16.37 -24.79
CA VAL A 14 2.51 15.79 -25.31
C VAL A 14 1.30 16.51 -24.71
N ASP A 15 0.40 17.00 -25.57
CA ASP A 15 -0.87 17.60 -25.14
C ASP A 15 -1.83 16.54 -24.59
N THR A 16 -2.26 16.72 -23.33
CA THR A 16 -3.23 15.86 -22.66
C THR A 16 -4.51 16.62 -22.26
N ASP A 17 -4.71 17.83 -22.75
CA ASP A 17 -5.91 18.60 -22.44
C ASP A 17 -7.18 17.86 -22.88
N GLY A 18 -8.14 17.75 -21.95
CA GLY A 18 -9.39 17.04 -22.18
C GLY A 18 -9.30 15.52 -22.21
N ILE A 19 -8.13 14.91 -21.95
CA ILE A 19 -7.98 13.46 -21.85
C ILE A 19 -8.28 13.00 -20.42
N ASN A 20 -9.18 12.03 -20.28
CA ASN A 20 -9.47 11.40 -19.00
C ASN A 20 -8.30 10.51 -18.56
N VAL A 21 -7.90 10.63 -17.29
CA VAL A 21 -6.81 9.84 -16.72
C VAL A 21 -7.22 8.37 -16.60
N LEU A 22 -6.38 7.48 -17.14
CA LEU A 22 -6.57 6.05 -17.03
C LEU A 22 -6.06 5.54 -15.66
N THR A 23 -6.98 5.25 -14.74
CA THR A 23 -6.62 4.77 -13.38
C THR A 23 -6.46 3.25 -13.30
N ASN A 24 -7.26 2.48 -14.06
CA ASN A 24 -7.16 1.04 -14.17
C ASN A 24 -7.38 0.64 -15.64
N PRO A 25 -6.54 -0.22 -16.23
CA PRO A 25 -6.76 -0.69 -17.60
C PRO A 25 -8.02 -1.54 -17.77
N LEU A 26 -8.57 -2.06 -16.67
CA LEU A 26 -9.83 -2.80 -16.66
C LEU A 26 -10.93 -1.94 -16.02
N GLU A 27 -12.01 -1.73 -16.77
CA GLU A 27 -13.22 -1.10 -16.28
C GLU A 27 -13.85 -1.96 -15.17
N LYS A 28 -13.59 -1.58 -13.92
CA LYS A 28 -14.03 -2.32 -12.74
C LYS A 28 -14.73 -1.40 -11.77
N THR A 29 -15.84 -1.87 -11.25
CA THR A 29 -16.54 -1.22 -10.13
C THR A 29 -15.86 -1.56 -8.81
N ALA A 30 -16.05 -0.69 -7.82
CA ALA A 30 -15.56 -0.93 -6.46
C ALA A 30 -16.17 -2.23 -5.91
N LYS A 31 -15.32 -3.17 -5.51
CA LYS A 31 -15.76 -4.42 -4.90
C LYS A 31 -16.23 -4.15 -3.47
N THR A 32 -17.47 -4.51 -3.18
CA THR A 32 -17.98 -4.53 -1.81
C THR A 32 -17.67 -5.88 -1.15
N ARG A 33 -17.67 -5.90 0.18
CA ARG A 33 -17.48 -7.10 0.99
C ARG A 33 -18.68 -7.24 1.92
N ASP A 34 -19.26 -8.43 2.00
CA ASP A 34 -20.30 -8.76 2.99
C ASP A 34 -19.81 -8.47 4.42
N ASP A 35 -20.69 -7.92 5.26
CA ASP A 35 -20.40 -7.72 6.67
C ASP A 35 -20.52 -9.03 7.47
N LYS A 36 -19.51 -9.89 7.32
CA LYS A 36 -19.39 -11.17 8.00
C LYS A 36 -18.01 -11.29 8.65
N VAL A 37 -17.98 -11.86 9.86
CA VAL A 37 -16.72 -12.16 10.56
C VAL A 37 -16.06 -13.37 9.89
N THR A 38 -14.86 -13.17 9.35
CA THR A 38 -14.04 -14.23 8.73
C THR A 38 -12.72 -14.47 9.46
N ALA A 39 -12.47 -13.71 10.53
CA ALA A 39 -11.22 -13.74 11.26
C ALA A 39 -10.99 -15.10 11.92
N LYS A 40 -9.82 -15.68 11.67
CA LYS A 40 -9.29 -16.84 12.41
C LYS A 40 -8.16 -16.35 13.29
N ASN A 41 -8.08 -16.88 14.52
CA ASN A 41 -6.92 -16.62 15.36
C ASN A 41 -5.67 -17.23 14.68
N ARG A 42 -4.69 -16.38 14.38
CA ARG A 42 -3.40 -16.72 13.77
C ARG A 42 -2.25 -16.05 14.51
N LYS A 43 -2.47 -15.69 15.76
CA LYS A 43 -1.56 -14.94 16.61
C LYS A 43 -0.17 -15.58 16.64
N ASP A 44 -0.09 -16.87 16.92
CA ASP A 44 1.18 -17.60 17.01
C ASP A 44 1.99 -17.49 15.72
N THR A 45 1.33 -17.67 14.57
CA THR A 45 1.95 -17.56 13.23
C THR A 45 2.47 -16.15 12.90
N PHE A 46 1.85 -15.12 13.48
CA PHE A 46 2.27 -13.73 13.26
C PHE A 46 3.40 -13.33 14.21
N LEU A 47 3.34 -13.76 15.47
CA LEU A 47 4.37 -13.47 16.47
C LEU A 47 5.67 -14.24 16.20
N GLU A 48 5.60 -15.43 15.59
CA GLU A 48 6.78 -16.18 15.13
C GLU A 48 7.60 -15.42 14.07
N ARG A 49 6.93 -14.61 13.23
CA ARG A 49 7.58 -13.81 12.19
C ARG A 49 7.90 -12.38 12.63
N ALA A 50 7.58 -12.02 13.87
CA ALA A 50 7.86 -10.70 14.40
C ALA A 50 9.38 -10.50 14.53
N PRO A 51 9.91 -9.30 14.23
CA PRO A 51 11.29 -8.96 14.57
C PRO A 51 11.58 -9.08 16.07
N GLU A 52 10.62 -8.66 16.89
CA GLU A 52 10.66 -8.80 18.34
C GLU A 52 9.21 -8.93 18.85
N SER A 53 8.98 -9.91 19.72
CA SER A 53 7.67 -10.18 20.32
C SER A 53 7.82 -10.58 21.78
N ASN A 54 6.83 -10.24 22.59
CA ASN A 54 6.73 -10.67 23.98
C ASN A 54 5.30 -11.16 24.26
N GLU A 55 5.18 -12.42 24.65
CA GLU A 55 3.92 -13.12 24.89
C GLU A 55 2.93 -12.91 23.74
N ASP A 56 2.05 -11.92 23.90
CA ASP A 56 0.92 -11.65 23.05
C ASP A 56 1.10 -10.39 22.17
N TYR A 57 2.27 -9.73 22.27
CA TYR A 57 2.50 -8.39 21.75
C TYR A 57 3.72 -8.33 20.82
N PHE A 58 3.65 -7.42 19.85
CA PHE A 58 4.81 -6.99 19.08
C PHE A 58 5.56 -5.91 19.86
N LEU A 59 6.87 -6.08 20.01
CA LEU A 59 7.70 -5.08 20.68
C LEU A 59 8.13 -4.00 19.68
N VAL A 60 7.99 -2.74 20.08
CA VAL A 60 8.40 -1.57 19.31
C VAL A 60 9.21 -0.63 20.20
N PRO A 61 10.25 0.03 19.67
CA PRO A 61 11.00 1.01 20.43
C PRO A 61 10.09 2.16 20.89
N ARG A 62 10.09 2.44 22.19
CA ARG A 62 9.45 3.65 22.71
C ARG A 62 10.28 4.85 22.29
N VAL A 63 9.70 5.74 21.50
CA VAL A 63 10.31 7.06 21.25
C VAL A 63 10.21 7.86 22.54
N VAL A 64 11.36 8.27 23.06
CA VAL A 64 11.51 9.28 24.11
C VAL A 64 12.26 10.47 23.49
N GLU A 65 11.87 11.69 23.84
CA GLU A 65 12.61 12.92 23.49
C GLU A 65 13.90 13.04 24.30
#